data_AF-A0A3M0WX73-F1
#
_entry.id   AF-A0A3M0WX73-F1
#
_cell.length_a   1.000
_cell.length_b   1.000
_cell.length_c   1.000
_cell.angle_alpha   90.00
_cell.angle_beta   90.00
_cell.angle_gamma   90.00
#
_symmetry.space_group_name_H-M   'P 1'
#
loop_
_entity.id
_entity.type
_entity.pdbx_description
1 polymer ?
#
loop_
_entity_poly.entity_id
_entity_poly.type
_entity_poly.pdbx_seq_one_letter_code
_entity_poly.pdbx_strand_id
1 'polypeptide(L)'
;MTKKKQQISESDARQSRKEILLARKQAEQTRQLRIGLGIVAGLLLLVAIVAVVNEMILIPGRPVATVNGEPITLREFQERVTYERAQRIIVLERQLEAFGGDVGIIQQLAPQAITELVAQNAEVLGQSVLDLMIEERIIRQAAEERGITVTDEEVQKELEATYGYFGGASPTATPLPTATIMPTPSLTPIPTAVITDVVPTSTPLPTPTLGPTNTPRPTPTPVSEEYFVEEYGKLQAQFKEFGVDESLFREVIR
;
A
#
# COMPACT_ATOMS: atom_id res chain seq x y z
N MET A 1 -82.94 -41.85 27.18
CA MET A 1 -81.67 -42.09 27.90
C MET A 1 -80.74 -42.87 26.99
N THR A 2 -79.70 -42.21 26.49
CA THR A 2 -78.89 -42.62 25.34
C THR A 2 -77.67 -43.41 25.81
N LYS A 3 -77.46 -44.62 25.27
CA LYS A 3 -76.30 -45.48 25.55
C LYS A 3 -75.00 -44.83 25.06
N LYS A 4 -74.12 -44.45 25.99
CA LYS A 4 -72.74 -44.03 25.69
C LYS A 4 -71.89 -45.28 25.47
N LYS A 5 -71.67 -45.63 24.20
CA LYS A 5 -70.76 -46.69 23.76
C LYS A 5 -69.32 -46.20 24.01
N GLN A 6 -68.67 -46.73 25.04
CA GLN A 6 -67.22 -46.58 25.22
C GLN A 6 -66.54 -47.28 24.04
N GLN A 7 -66.02 -46.49 23.10
CA GLN A 7 -64.97 -46.94 22.18
C GLN A 7 -63.73 -47.14 23.04
N ILE A 8 -63.46 -48.38 23.40
CA ILE A 8 -62.12 -48.82 23.75
C ILE A 8 -61.33 -48.74 22.45
N SER A 9 -60.44 -47.75 22.33
CA SER A 9 -59.45 -47.71 21.25
C SER A 9 -58.46 -48.84 21.49
N GLU A 10 -58.78 -50.03 20.98
CA GLU A 10 -57.81 -51.09 20.72
C GLU A 10 -56.83 -50.58 19.65
N SER A 11 -55.77 -49.87 20.07
CA SER A 11 -54.62 -49.60 19.20
C SER A 11 -53.31 -50.14 19.76
N ASP A 12 -53.34 -50.85 20.90
CA ASP A 12 -52.22 -51.69 21.34
C ASP A 12 -52.34 -53.08 20.69
N ALA A 13 -52.18 -53.11 19.35
CA ALA A 13 -51.89 -54.34 18.65
C ALA A 13 -50.57 -54.87 19.22
N ARG A 14 -50.65 -55.93 20.05
CA ARG A 14 -49.49 -56.62 20.61
C ARG A 14 -48.62 -57.06 19.45
N GLN A 15 -47.52 -56.33 19.21
CA GLN A 15 -46.56 -56.65 18.17
C GLN A 15 -46.17 -58.12 18.25
N SER A 16 -46.18 -58.80 17.11
CA SER A 16 -45.80 -60.20 17.04
C SER A 16 -44.36 -60.36 17.54
N ARG A 17 -44.06 -61.41 18.33
CA ARG A 17 -42.67 -61.70 18.77
C ARG A 17 -41.69 -61.69 17.60
N LYS A 18 -42.16 -62.05 16.41
CA LYS A 18 -41.40 -62.04 15.16
C LYS A 18 -41.09 -60.61 14.67
N GLU A 19 -42.04 -59.67 14.79
CA GLU A 19 -41.86 -58.26 14.43
C GLU A 19 -40.87 -57.56 15.36
N ILE A 20 -40.92 -57.85 16.66
CA ILE A 20 -39.98 -57.29 17.65
C ILE A 20 -38.54 -57.75 17.37
N LEU A 21 -38.36 -59.02 16.97
CA LEU A 21 -37.04 -59.56 16.62
C LEU A 21 -36.50 -58.98 15.29
N LEU A 22 -37.37 -58.78 14.30
CA LEU A 22 -37.01 -58.11 13.04
C LEU A 22 -36.62 -56.64 13.27
N ALA A 23 -37.40 -55.92 14.08
CA ALA A 23 -37.13 -54.52 14.41
C ALA A 23 -35.80 -54.35 15.17
N ARG A 24 -35.45 -55.27 16.08
CA ARG A 24 -34.14 -55.27 16.75
C ARG A 24 -32.98 -55.44 15.76
N LYS A 25 -33.10 -56.40 14.84
CA LYS A 25 -32.07 -56.64 13.81
C LYS A 25 -31.88 -55.44 12.88
N GLN A 26 -32.96 -54.79 12.47
CA GLN A 26 -32.92 -53.56 11.66
C GLN A 26 -32.35 -52.36 12.43
N ALA A 27 -32.68 -52.23 13.72
CA ALA A 27 -32.12 -51.18 14.57
C ALA A 27 -30.60 -51.32 14.71
N GLU A 28 -30.08 -52.54 14.85
CA GLU A 28 -28.63 -52.80 14.89
C GLU A 28 -27.95 -52.46 13.57
N GLN A 29 -28.51 -52.89 12.44
CA GLN A 29 -27.99 -52.58 11.11
C GLN A 29 -28.01 -51.08 10.81
N THR A 30 -29.09 -50.37 11.14
CA THR A 30 -29.17 -48.91 10.93
C THR A 30 -28.26 -48.13 11.87
N ARG A 31 -27.98 -48.64 13.07
CA ARG A 31 -27.01 -48.03 14.00
C ARG A 31 -25.59 -48.18 13.48
N GLN A 32 -25.20 -49.38 13.05
CA GLN A 32 -23.88 -49.62 12.43
C GLN A 32 -23.71 -48.82 11.13
N LEU A 33 -24.75 -48.76 10.30
CA LEU A 33 -24.74 -47.95 9.08
C LEU A 33 -24.57 -46.46 9.39
N ARG A 34 -25.26 -45.92 10.40
CA ARG A 34 -25.10 -44.52 10.83
C ARG A 34 -23.71 -44.23 11.40
N ILE A 35 -23.14 -45.14 12.18
CA ILE A 35 -21.77 -45.01 12.70
C ILE A 35 -20.76 -45.06 11.53
N GLY A 36 -20.92 -46.02 10.61
CA GLY A 36 -20.08 -46.12 9.42
C GLY A 36 -20.16 -44.86 8.55
N LEU A 37 -21.38 -44.36 8.29
CA LEU A 37 -21.60 -43.10 7.57
C LEU A 37 -20.97 -41.91 8.31
N GLY A 38 -21.08 -41.85 9.64
CA GLY A 38 -20.46 -40.82 10.47
C GLY A 38 -18.93 -40.86 10.41
N ILE A 39 -18.32 -42.05 10.41
CA ILE A 39 -16.87 -42.22 10.26
C ILE A 39 -16.42 -41.76 8.87
N VAL A 40 -17.12 -42.17 7.81
CA VAL A 40 -16.78 -41.76 6.44
C VAL A 40 -16.94 -40.24 6.28
N ALA A 41 -18.03 -39.65 6.77
CA ALA A 41 -18.24 -38.21 6.76
C ALA A 41 -17.17 -37.48 7.58
N GLY A 42 -16.79 -38.00 8.75
CA GLY A 42 -15.72 -37.45 9.59
C GLY A 42 -14.35 -37.49 8.91
N LEU A 43 -14.01 -38.59 8.22
CA LEU A 43 -12.77 -38.70 7.46
C LEU A 43 -12.74 -37.73 6.28
N LEU A 44 -13.85 -37.59 5.53
CA LEU A 44 -13.95 -36.61 4.45
C LEU A 44 -13.76 -35.18 4.97
N LEU A 45 -14.40 -34.84 6.10
CA LEU A 45 -14.25 -33.54 6.74
C LEU A 45 -12.81 -33.30 7.21
N LEU A 46 -12.14 -34.31 7.76
CA LEU A 46 -10.73 -34.22 8.16
C LEU A 46 -9.83 -33.96 6.95
N VAL A 47 -10.01 -34.67 5.84
CA VAL A 47 -9.24 -34.44 4.61
C VAL A 47 -9.47 -33.02 4.09
N ALA A 48 -10.72 -32.53 4.11
CA ALA A 48 -11.03 -31.15 3.71
C ALA A 48 -10.32 -30.11 4.60
N ILE A 49 -10.30 -30.31 5.92
CA ILE A 49 -9.57 -29.44 6.85
C ILE A 49 -8.07 -29.47 6.55
N VAL A 50 -7.48 -30.65 6.37
CA VAL A 50 -6.05 -30.79 6.05
C VAL A 50 -5.73 -30.09 4.74
N ALA A 51 -6.57 -30.22 3.71
CA ALA A 51 -6.40 -29.54 2.44
C ALA A 51 -6.40 -28.01 2.61
N VAL A 52 -7.36 -27.46 3.35
CA VAL A 52 -7.45 -26.01 3.63
C VAL A 52 -6.24 -25.51 4.41
N VAL A 53 -5.81 -26.23 5.45
CA VAL A 53 -4.64 -25.85 6.24
C VAL A 53 -3.36 -25.91 5.40
N ASN A 54 -3.21 -26.94 4.57
CA ASN A 54 -2.06 -27.06 3.69
C ASN A 54 -2.00 -25.92 2.65
N GLU A 55 -3.14 -25.61 2.02
CA GLU A 55 -3.22 -24.61 0.96
C GLU A 55 -3.13 -23.17 1.48
N MET A 56 -3.83 -22.85 2.58
CA MET A 56 -3.93 -21.46 3.05
C MET A 56 -2.85 -21.06 4.06
N ILE A 57 -2.23 -22.02 4.75
CA ILE A 57 -1.31 -21.74 5.86
C ILE A 57 0.10 -22.23 5.54
N LEU A 58 0.25 -23.50 5.18
CA LEU A 58 1.58 -24.12 5.02
C LEU A 58 2.27 -23.72 3.72
N ILE A 59 1.59 -23.78 2.58
CA ILE A 59 2.19 -23.45 1.28
C ILE A 59 2.61 -21.98 1.19
N PRO A 60 1.77 -20.99 1.55
CA PRO A 60 2.12 -19.58 1.40
C PRO A 60 3.24 -19.12 2.35
N GLY A 61 3.44 -19.83 3.47
CA GLY A 61 4.51 -19.54 4.42
C GLY A 61 5.88 -20.13 4.06
N ARG A 62 5.99 -20.88 2.96
CA ARG A 62 7.28 -21.47 2.54
C ARG A 62 8.22 -20.38 2.05
N PRO A 63 9.52 -20.42 2.41
CA PRO A 63 10.48 -19.45 1.91
C PRO A 63 10.79 -19.71 0.44
N VAL A 64 10.77 -18.64 -0.37
CA VAL A 64 11.25 -18.65 -1.76
C VAL A 64 12.70 -18.19 -1.85
N ALA A 65 13.14 -17.36 -0.90
CA ALA A 65 14.52 -16.95 -0.72
C ALA A 65 14.79 -16.66 0.77
N THR A 66 16.07 -16.56 1.14
CA THR A 66 16.49 -16.20 2.50
C THR A 66 17.64 -15.20 2.42
N VAL A 67 17.50 -14.08 3.14
CA VAL A 67 18.48 -12.98 3.18
C VAL A 67 19.03 -12.86 4.59
N ASN A 68 20.29 -13.23 4.80
CA ASN A 68 20.95 -13.21 6.13
C ASN A 68 20.16 -13.93 7.25
N GLY A 69 19.42 -14.99 6.90
CA GLY A 69 18.61 -15.77 7.84
C GLY A 69 17.15 -15.33 7.95
N GLU A 70 16.78 -14.20 7.33
CA GLU A 70 15.40 -13.72 7.25
C GLU A 70 14.72 -14.29 5.98
N PRO A 71 13.59 -15.02 6.11
CA PRO A 71 12.91 -15.59 4.96
C PRO A 71 12.08 -14.55 4.20
N ILE A 72 12.08 -14.67 2.87
CA ILE A 72 11.06 -14.08 2.00
C ILE A 72 10.06 -15.20 1.70
N THR A 73 8.81 -15.04 2.13
CA THR A 73 7.78 -16.08 1.99
C THR A 73 7.13 -16.06 0.61
N LEU A 74 6.54 -17.20 0.20
CA LEU A 74 5.79 -17.30 -1.05
C LEU A 74 4.62 -16.30 -1.10
N ARG A 75 3.96 -16.06 0.04
CA ARG A 75 2.88 -15.07 0.14
C ARG A 75 3.38 -13.66 -0.17
N GLU A 76 4.43 -13.21 0.53
CA GLU A 76 5.02 -11.88 0.31
C GLU A 76 5.46 -11.69 -1.15
N PHE A 77 6.06 -12.73 -1.72
CA PHE A 77 6.45 -12.72 -3.12
C PHE A 77 5.26 -12.58 -4.08
N GLN A 78 4.19 -13.35 -3.87
CA GLN A 78 2.97 -13.25 -4.69
C GLN A 78 2.28 -11.89 -4.56
N GLU A 79 2.19 -11.37 -3.34
CA GLU A 79 1.66 -10.03 -3.05
C GLU A 79 2.47 -8.96 -3.78
N ARG A 80 3.80 -9.02 -3.68
CA ARG A 80 4.68 -8.07 -4.36
C ARG A 80 4.58 -8.17 -5.88
N VAL A 81 4.56 -9.37 -6.44
CA VAL A 81 4.36 -9.55 -7.88
C VAL A 81 3.01 -9.00 -8.35
N THR A 82 1.96 -9.14 -7.52
CA THR A 82 0.62 -8.60 -7.83
C THR A 82 0.66 -7.07 -7.82
N TYR A 83 1.30 -6.47 -6.81
CA TYR A 83 1.54 -5.03 -6.74
C TYR A 83 2.28 -4.49 -7.98
N GLU A 84 3.40 -5.12 -8.35
CA GLU A 84 4.22 -4.69 -9.49
C GLU A 84 3.46 -4.76 -10.81
N ARG A 85 2.64 -5.81 -11.00
CA ARG A 85 1.75 -5.90 -12.16
C ARG A 85 0.67 -4.81 -12.15
N ALA A 86 0.00 -4.61 -11.03
CA ALA A 86 -1.05 -3.61 -10.88
C ALA A 86 -0.49 -2.21 -11.20
N GLN A 87 0.65 -1.85 -10.62
CA GLN A 87 1.30 -0.56 -10.86
C GLN A 87 1.56 -0.32 -12.34
N ARG A 88 2.07 -1.33 -13.07
CA ARG A 88 2.36 -1.21 -14.50
C ARG A 88 1.09 -1.07 -15.33
N ILE A 89 0.05 -1.84 -15.02
CA ILE A 89 -1.24 -1.74 -15.71
C ILE A 89 -1.83 -0.34 -15.50
N ILE A 90 -1.86 0.15 -14.25
CA ILE A 90 -2.36 1.48 -13.92
C ILE A 90 -1.59 2.58 -14.68
N VAL A 91 -0.27 2.44 -14.82
CA VAL A 91 0.53 3.38 -15.62
C VAL A 91 0.17 3.32 -17.10
N LEU A 92 -0.01 2.12 -17.66
CA LEU A 92 -0.41 1.96 -19.06
C LEU A 92 -1.82 2.49 -19.33
N GLU A 93 -2.76 2.30 -18.41
CA GLU A 93 -4.12 2.83 -18.51
C GLU A 93 -4.13 4.36 -18.51
N ARG A 94 -3.35 4.99 -17.61
CA ARG A 94 -3.19 6.45 -17.59
C ARG A 94 -2.57 6.99 -18.88
N GLN A 95 -1.58 6.29 -19.43
CA GLN A 95 -1.01 6.66 -20.72
C GLN A 95 -2.03 6.49 -21.86
N LEU A 96 -2.79 5.41 -21.85
CA LEU A 96 -3.83 5.15 -22.85
C LEU A 96 -4.88 6.26 -22.85
N GLU A 97 -5.34 6.68 -21.67
CA GLU A 97 -6.26 7.81 -21.51
C GLU A 97 -5.65 9.12 -22.01
N ALA A 98 -4.39 9.39 -21.68
CA ALA A 98 -3.68 10.59 -22.13
C ALA A 98 -3.56 10.68 -23.66
N PHE A 99 -3.51 9.55 -24.36
CA PHE A 99 -3.51 9.46 -25.82
C PHE A 99 -4.91 9.25 -26.44
N GLY A 100 -5.97 9.44 -25.67
CA GLY A 100 -7.35 9.36 -26.17
C GLY A 100 -7.82 7.94 -26.52
N GLY A 101 -7.22 6.91 -25.92
CA GLY A 101 -7.60 5.51 -26.13
C GLY A 101 -6.87 4.81 -27.29
N ASP A 102 -5.86 5.44 -27.90
CA ASP A 102 -5.12 4.83 -29.01
C ASP A 102 -4.09 3.79 -28.53
N VAL A 103 -4.49 2.52 -28.57
CA VAL A 103 -3.63 1.38 -28.25
C VAL A 103 -2.42 1.25 -29.18
N GLY A 104 -2.52 1.76 -30.42
CA GLY A 104 -1.41 1.73 -31.38
C GLY A 104 -0.22 2.57 -30.92
N ILE A 105 -0.48 3.72 -30.29
CA ILE A 105 0.55 4.59 -29.72
C ILE A 105 1.23 3.92 -28.53
N ILE A 106 0.46 3.30 -27.63
CA ILE A 106 1.01 2.60 -26.46
C ILE A 106 1.91 1.43 -26.88
N GLN A 107 1.50 0.65 -27.88
CA GLN A 107 2.32 -0.45 -28.40
C GLN A 107 3.66 0.01 -28.97
N GLN A 108 3.72 1.22 -29.56
CA GLN A 108 4.96 1.78 -30.09
C GLN A 108 5.87 2.37 -29.01
N LEU A 109 5.30 2.99 -27.98
CA LEU A 109 6.07 3.68 -26.93
C LEU A 109 6.51 2.77 -25.78
N ALA A 110 5.69 1.76 -25.45
CA ALA A 110 5.90 0.91 -24.27
C ALA A 110 5.92 -0.60 -24.59
N PRO A 111 6.66 -1.08 -25.61
CA PRO A 111 6.65 -2.50 -25.97
C PRO A 111 7.19 -3.40 -24.84
N GLN A 112 8.14 -2.90 -24.04
CA GLN A 112 8.73 -3.67 -22.93
C GLN A 112 7.74 -3.89 -21.79
N ALA A 113 7.01 -2.83 -21.38
CA ALA A 113 6.00 -2.92 -20.33
C ALA A 113 4.89 -3.90 -20.68
N ILE A 114 4.44 -3.91 -21.95
CA ILE A 114 3.47 -4.89 -22.44
C ILE A 114 4.05 -6.30 -22.41
N THR A 115 5.29 -6.48 -22.89
CA THR A 115 5.95 -7.79 -22.96
C THR A 115 6.08 -8.44 -21.58
N GLU A 116 6.42 -7.67 -20.55
CA GLU A 116 6.54 -8.17 -19.16
C GLU A 116 5.20 -8.56 -18.53
N LEU A 117 4.08 -8.02 -19.02
CA LEU A 117 2.74 -8.39 -18.56
C LEU A 117 2.21 -9.67 -19.22
N VAL A 118 2.82 -10.13 -20.31
CA VAL A 118 2.42 -11.37 -20.99
C VAL A 118 2.81 -12.58 -20.13
N ALA A 119 1.91 -13.55 -20.02
CA ALA A 119 2.11 -14.75 -19.22
C ALA A 119 3.39 -15.54 -19.55
N GLN A 120 3.87 -15.47 -20.80
CA GLN A 120 5.12 -16.10 -21.24
C GLN A 120 6.37 -15.51 -20.56
N ASN A 121 6.29 -14.26 -20.10
CA ASN A 121 7.37 -13.55 -19.43
C ASN A 121 7.17 -13.47 -17.91
N ALA A 122 6.18 -14.20 -17.37
CA ALA A 122 5.88 -14.19 -15.94
C ALA A 122 7.06 -14.63 -15.07
N GLU A 123 7.93 -15.51 -15.58
CA GLU A 123 9.15 -15.93 -14.87
C GLU A 123 10.17 -14.81 -14.77
N VAL A 124 10.38 -14.04 -15.84
CA VAL A 124 11.30 -12.89 -15.86
C VAL A 124 10.84 -11.82 -14.87
N LEU A 125 9.53 -11.54 -14.87
CA LEU A 125 8.93 -10.64 -13.88
C LEU A 125 9.09 -11.18 -12.45
N GLY A 126 8.84 -12.47 -12.26
CA GLY A 126 9.00 -13.09 -10.95
C GLY A 126 10.44 -12.98 -10.43
N GLN A 127 11.44 -13.21 -11.29
CA GLN A 127 12.84 -13.07 -10.92
C GLN A 127 13.19 -11.63 -10.56
N SER A 128 12.80 -10.65 -11.36
CA SER A 128 13.11 -9.24 -11.07
C SER A 128 12.46 -8.76 -9.77
N VAL A 129 11.24 -9.21 -9.48
CA VAL A 129 10.57 -8.91 -8.22
C VAL A 129 11.27 -9.58 -7.04
N LEU A 130 11.69 -10.83 -7.18
CA LEU A 130 12.41 -11.53 -6.12
C LEU A 130 13.74 -10.83 -5.82
N ASP A 131 14.50 -10.45 -6.85
CA ASP A 131 15.76 -9.73 -6.71
C ASP A 131 15.54 -8.37 -6.01
N LEU A 132 14.49 -7.64 -6.38
CA LEU A 132 14.12 -6.38 -5.72
C LEU A 132 13.81 -6.59 -4.23
N MET A 133 13.01 -7.61 -3.90
CA MET A 133 12.70 -7.94 -2.50
C MET A 133 13.95 -8.33 -1.71
N ILE A 134 14.91 -9.02 -2.33
CA ILE A 134 16.19 -9.35 -1.71
C ILE A 134 16.98 -8.08 -1.42
N GLU A 135 17.08 -7.17 -2.40
CA GLU A 135 17.78 -5.89 -2.25
C GLU A 135 17.17 -5.03 -1.13
N GLU A 136 15.84 -4.93 -1.08
CA GLU A 136 15.13 -4.19 -0.03
C GLU A 136 15.37 -4.76 1.37
N ARG A 137 15.39 -6.09 1.53
CA ARG A 137 15.73 -6.71 2.82
C ARG A 137 17.16 -6.35 3.24
N ILE A 138 18.11 -6.34 2.31
CA ILE A 138 19.49 -5.92 2.58
C ILE A 138 19.54 -4.45 3.01
N ILE A 139 18.82 -3.57 2.29
CA ILE A 139 18.75 -2.14 2.62
C ILE A 139 18.14 -1.93 4.01
N ARG A 140 17.04 -2.62 4.32
CA ARG A 140 16.33 -2.51 5.60
C ARG A 140 17.20 -2.99 6.77
N GLN A 141 17.90 -4.11 6.61
CA GLN A 141 18.87 -4.59 7.61
C GLN A 141 19.99 -3.56 7.83
N ALA A 142 20.55 -2.99 6.76
CA ALA A 142 21.58 -1.95 6.88
C ALA A 142 21.06 -0.63 7.48
N ALA A 143 19.79 -0.30 7.27
CA ALA A 143 19.13 0.85 7.89
C ALA A 143 18.93 0.63 9.39
N GLU A 144 18.43 -0.55 9.79
CA GLU A 144 18.25 -0.93 11.19
C GLU A 144 19.57 -0.95 11.96
N GLU A 145 20.64 -1.50 11.38
CA GLU A 145 22.00 -1.46 11.95
C GLU A 145 22.50 -0.04 12.20
N ARG A 146 22.01 0.94 11.43
CA ARG A 146 22.34 2.37 11.58
C ARG A 146 21.32 3.13 12.41
N GLY A 147 20.31 2.46 12.98
CA GLY A 147 19.23 3.09 13.74
C GLY A 147 18.32 3.98 12.91
N ILE A 148 18.21 3.72 11.60
CA ILE A 148 17.30 4.42 10.69
C ILE A 148 15.99 3.65 10.66
N THR A 149 14.90 4.28 11.08
CA THR A 149 13.55 3.70 11.09
C THR A 149 12.59 4.66 10.42
N VAL A 150 11.70 4.15 9.57
CA VAL A 150 10.68 4.94 8.88
C VAL A 150 9.32 4.72 9.54
N THR A 151 8.75 5.79 10.09
CA THR A 151 7.46 5.79 10.79
C THR A 151 6.28 5.91 9.82
N ASP A 152 5.08 5.51 10.24
CA ASP A 152 3.88 5.63 9.41
C ASP A 152 3.56 7.10 9.09
N GLU A 153 3.85 8.01 10.03
CA GLU A 153 3.70 9.45 9.85
C GLU A 153 4.66 10.01 8.79
N GLU A 154 5.90 9.51 8.72
CA GLU A 154 6.85 9.89 7.68
C GLU A 154 6.40 9.40 6.30
N VAL A 155 5.90 8.16 6.20
CA VAL A 155 5.32 7.63 4.96
C VAL A 155 4.13 8.47 4.53
N GLN A 156 3.22 8.81 5.46
CA GLN A 156 2.06 9.64 5.16
C GLN A 156 2.48 11.03 4.68
N LYS A 157 3.46 11.66 5.35
CA LYS A 157 3.96 12.98 4.96
C LYS A 157 4.63 12.97 3.58
N GLU A 158 5.40 11.93 3.26
CA GLU A 158 6.03 11.79 1.95
C GLU A 158 5.00 11.54 0.85
N LEU A 159 3.97 10.74 1.15
CA LEU A 159 2.85 10.53 0.26
C LEU A 159 2.13 11.85 -0.02
N GLU A 160 1.76 12.61 1.01
CA GLU A 160 1.15 13.94 0.87
C GLU A 160 2.01 14.88 0.02
N ALA A 161 3.32 14.93 0.30
CA ALA A 161 4.27 15.76 -0.43
C ALA A 161 4.38 15.37 -1.91
N THR A 162 4.28 14.07 -2.24
CA THR A 162 4.28 13.55 -3.61
C THR A 162 3.09 14.09 -4.42
N TYR A 163 1.93 14.29 -3.78
CA TYR A 163 0.75 14.90 -4.38
C TYR A 163 0.74 16.44 -4.27
N GLY A 164 1.79 17.04 -3.71
CA GLY A 164 1.91 18.48 -3.51
C GLY A 164 1.06 19.02 -2.36
N TYR A 165 0.57 18.14 -1.47
CA TYR A 165 -0.14 18.52 -0.25
C TYR A 165 0.87 18.64 0.90
N PHE A 166 0.83 19.79 1.58
CA PHE A 166 1.77 20.12 2.66
C PHE A 166 1.01 20.54 3.92
N GLY A 167 -0.08 19.84 4.25
CA GLY A 167 -0.91 20.15 5.42
C GLY A 167 -1.60 21.53 5.34
N GLY A 168 -1.91 21.99 4.13
CA GLY A 168 -2.50 23.31 3.88
C GLY A 168 -1.55 24.51 4.05
N ALA A 169 -0.29 24.29 4.44
CA ALA A 169 0.72 25.34 4.53
C ALA A 169 1.62 25.35 3.29
N SER A 170 2.11 26.53 2.88
CA SER A 170 3.16 26.60 1.87
C SER A 170 4.45 25.96 2.43
N PRO A 171 5.09 25.02 1.72
CA PRO A 171 6.36 24.44 2.16
C PRO A 171 7.51 25.45 2.15
N THR A 172 7.33 26.58 1.47
CA THR A 172 8.29 27.70 1.45
C THR A 172 7.81 28.83 2.34
N ALA A 173 8.71 29.34 3.18
CA ALA A 173 8.46 30.52 3.99
C ALA A 173 8.17 31.73 3.09
N THR A 174 7.09 32.47 3.39
CA THR A 174 6.77 33.73 2.74
C THR A 174 7.99 34.66 2.81
N PRO A 175 8.42 35.29 1.69
CA PRO A 175 9.56 36.20 1.73
C PRO A 175 9.24 37.34 2.70
N LEU A 176 10.12 37.54 3.69
CA LEU A 176 10.02 38.69 4.58
C LEU A 176 10.30 39.96 3.75
N PRO A 177 9.58 41.07 3.95
CA PRO A 177 9.91 42.32 3.26
C PRO A 177 11.37 42.69 3.53
N THR A 178 12.17 42.74 2.46
CA THR A 178 13.55 43.24 2.54
C THR A 178 13.49 44.70 2.97
N ALA A 179 14.17 45.04 4.06
CA ALA A 179 14.27 46.43 4.48
C ALA A 179 14.92 47.26 3.36
N THR A 180 14.18 48.24 2.83
CA THR A 180 14.74 49.22 1.91
C THR A 180 15.80 50.01 2.65
N ILE A 181 17.07 49.83 2.29
CA ILE A 181 18.14 50.72 2.75
C ILE A 181 17.86 52.12 2.19
N MET A 182 17.37 53.01 3.06
CA MET A 182 17.32 54.43 2.73
C MET A 182 18.75 54.95 2.57
N PRO A 183 19.07 55.70 1.50
CA PRO A 183 20.37 56.33 1.39
C PRO A 183 20.56 57.27 2.59
N THR A 184 21.62 57.08 3.35
CA THR A 184 21.99 58.03 4.41
C THR A 184 22.39 59.33 3.72
N PRO A 185 21.79 60.49 4.08
CA PRO A 185 22.23 61.76 3.52
C PRO A 185 23.70 61.98 3.88
N SER A 186 24.55 62.13 2.87
CA SER A 186 25.97 62.46 3.08
C SER A 186 26.06 63.90 3.58
N LEU A 187 26.44 64.07 4.85
CA LEU A 187 26.74 65.39 5.43
C LEU A 187 28.13 65.86 5.01
N THR A 188 28.45 65.83 3.71
CA THR A 188 29.72 66.37 3.22
C THR A 188 29.62 67.91 3.26
N PRO A 189 30.36 68.61 4.13
CA PRO A 189 30.38 70.07 4.07
C PRO A 189 30.97 70.50 2.73
N ILE A 190 30.26 71.33 1.98
CA ILE A 190 30.81 71.98 0.79
C ILE A 190 31.84 72.99 1.30
N PRO A 191 33.16 72.84 1.02
CA PRO A 191 34.14 73.79 1.49
C PRO A 191 33.91 75.13 0.77
N THR A 192 33.48 76.14 1.51
CA THR A 192 33.63 77.53 1.06
C THR A 192 35.12 77.83 1.10
N ALA A 193 35.72 78.03 -0.07
CA ALA A 193 37.15 78.23 -0.23
C ALA A 193 37.64 79.41 0.63
N VAL A 194 38.29 79.10 1.75
CA VAL A 194 39.24 79.98 2.42
C VAL A 194 40.55 79.19 2.50
N ILE A 195 41.57 79.69 1.81
CA ILE A 195 42.90 79.08 1.75
C ILE A 195 43.58 79.32 3.11
N THR A 196 43.47 78.35 4.00
CA THR A 196 44.33 78.20 5.18
C THR A 196 44.65 76.73 5.33
N ASP A 197 45.93 76.41 5.52
CA ASP A 197 46.52 75.07 5.64
C ASP A 197 45.54 74.00 6.18
N VAL A 198 45.15 73.07 5.32
CA VAL A 198 44.30 71.93 5.69
C VAL A 198 45.16 70.72 5.99
N VAL A 199 45.13 70.27 7.25
CA VAL A 199 45.59 68.93 7.66
C VAL A 199 44.68 67.91 6.97
N PRO A 200 45.21 66.82 6.37
CA PRO A 200 44.38 65.80 5.73
C PRO A 200 43.59 65.05 6.80
N THR A 201 42.31 65.36 6.94
CA THR A 201 41.37 64.55 7.71
C THR A 201 41.15 63.23 6.97
N SER A 202 41.38 62.10 7.64
CA SER A 202 41.14 60.77 7.08
C SER A 202 39.67 60.58 6.74
N THR A 203 39.34 60.51 5.46
CA THR A 203 38.02 60.12 4.98
C THR A 203 37.73 58.68 5.43
N PRO A 204 36.60 58.38 6.08
CA PRO A 204 36.24 57.01 6.41
C PRO A 204 36.05 56.19 5.12
N LEU A 205 36.62 54.98 5.11
CA LEU A 205 36.49 54.05 3.98
C LEU A 205 34.99 53.66 3.81
N PRO A 206 34.44 53.60 2.59
CA PRO A 206 33.07 53.15 2.41
C PRO A 206 32.92 51.72 2.91
N THR A 207 31.97 51.50 3.81
CA THR A 207 31.57 50.15 4.24
C THR A 207 30.96 49.42 3.04
N PRO A 208 31.34 48.16 2.75
CA PRO A 208 30.72 47.40 1.68
C PRO A 208 29.22 47.25 1.94
N THR A 209 28.40 47.74 1.02
CA THR A 209 26.96 47.49 1.01
C THR A 209 26.74 46.01 0.68
N LEU A 210 25.96 45.30 1.50
CA LEU A 210 25.50 43.94 1.17
C LEU A 210 24.76 44.00 -0.17
N GLY A 211 25.23 43.22 -1.14
CA GLY A 211 24.60 43.11 -2.46
C GLY A 211 23.18 42.52 -2.37
N PRO A 212 22.40 42.58 -3.47
CA PRO A 212 21.09 41.97 -3.51
C PRO A 212 21.20 40.47 -3.18
N THR A 213 20.37 40.01 -2.24
CA THR A 213 20.21 38.56 -1.98
C THR A 213 19.42 37.95 -3.14
N ASN A 214 19.76 36.71 -3.53
CA ASN A 214 19.05 36.00 -4.59
C ASN A 214 17.54 35.95 -4.30
N THR A 215 16.72 36.35 -5.28
CA THR A 215 15.27 36.16 -5.22
C THR A 215 14.97 34.65 -5.16
N PRO A 216 14.16 34.17 -4.19
CA PRO A 216 13.79 32.76 -4.14
C PRO A 216 13.05 32.37 -5.43
N ARG A 217 13.30 31.16 -5.92
CA ARG A 217 12.54 30.61 -7.07
C ARG A 217 11.07 30.44 -6.67
N PRO A 218 10.11 30.64 -7.60
CA PRO A 218 8.71 30.35 -7.32
C PRO A 218 8.57 28.87 -6.95
N THR A 219 7.88 28.61 -5.85
CA THR A 219 7.51 27.26 -5.41
C THR A 219 6.07 26.98 -5.85
N PRO A 220 5.74 25.78 -6.32
CA PRO A 220 4.37 25.44 -6.68
C PRO A 220 3.40 25.68 -5.51
N THR A 221 2.22 26.18 -5.82
CA THR A 221 1.15 26.38 -4.83
C THR A 221 0.74 25.01 -4.26
N PRO A 222 0.66 24.85 -2.93
CA PRO A 222 0.19 23.60 -2.34
C PRO A 222 -1.23 23.29 -2.79
N VAL A 223 -1.52 22.02 -3.05
CA VAL A 223 -2.88 21.56 -3.37
C VAL A 223 -3.76 21.55 -2.12
N SER A 224 -5.09 21.50 -2.30
CA SER A 224 -6.02 21.33 -1.18
C SER A 224 -6.00 19.91 -0.63
N GLU A 225 -6.41 19.75 0.63
CA GLU A 225 -6.59 18.41 1.25
C GLU A 225 -7.61 17.57 0.48
N GLU A 226 -8.71 18.19 0.04
CA GLU A 226 -9.76 17.51 -0.74
C GLU A 226 -9.22 16.90 -2.03
N TYR A 227 -8.36 17.63 -2.76
CA TYR A 227 -7.73 17.13 -3.98
C TYR A 227 -6.83 15.92 -3.70
N PHE A 228 -6.03 15.98 -2.63
CA PHE A 228 -5.20 14.85 -2.22
C PHE A 228 -6.03 13.61 -1.89
N VAL A 229 -7.05 13.77 -1.04
CA VAL A 229 -7.93 12.65 -0.62
C VAL A 229 -8.63 12.04 -1.84
N GLU A 230 -9.08 12.86 -2.79
CA GLU A 230 -9.71 12.39 -4.02
C GLU A 230 -8.74 11.58 -4.90
N GLU A 231 -7.57 12.14 -5.22
CA GLU A 231 -6.61 11.49 -6.12
C GLU A 231 -5.98 10.24 -5.50
N TYR A 232 -5.66 10.29 -4.21
CA TYR A 232 -5.19 9.12 -3.48
C TYR A 232 -6.27 8.04 -3.41
N GLY A 233 -7.53 8.42 -3.15
CA GLY A 233 -8.66 7.51 -3.13
C GLY A 233 -8.89 6.81 -4.48
N LYS A 234 -8.73 7.52 -5.59
CA LYS A 234 -8.78 6.93 -6.95
C LYS A 234 -7.67 5.90 -7.15
N LEU A 235 -6.43 6.23 -6.76
CA LEU A 235 -5.31 5.31 -6.88
C LEU A 235 -5.55 4.03 -6.05
N GLN A 236 -6.01 4.18 -4.80
CA GLN A 236 -6.33 3.05 -3.94
C GLN A 236 -7.45 2.17 -4.51
N ALA A 237 -8.48 2.79 -5.11
CA ALA A 237 -9.54 2.05 -5.78
C ALA A 237 -9.02 1.22 -6.97
N GLN A 238 -8.10 1.78 -7.77
CA GLN A 238 -7.46 1.06 -8.88
C GLN A 238 -6.62 -0.12 -8.38
N PHE A 239 -5.77 0.09 -7.38
CA PHE A 239 -4.98 -1.01 -6.80
C PHE A 239 -5.86 -2.13 -6.24
N LYS A 240 -6.97 -1.77 -5.58
CA LYS A 240 -7.94 -2.72 -5.05
C LYS A 240 -8.62 -3.55 -6.14
N GLU A 241 -8.85 -2.99 -7.32
CA GLU A 241 -9.37 -3.72 -8.48
C GLU A 241 -8.43 -4.86 -8.90
N PHE A 242 -7.12 -4.67 -8.73
CA PHE A 242 -6.09 -5.68 -8.98
C PHE A 242 -5.76 -6.55 -7.76
N GLY A 243 -6.50 -6.44 -6.67
CA GLY A 243 -6.30 -7.26 -5.46
C GLY A 243 -5.11 -6.81 -4.60
N VAL A 244 -4.69 -5.55 -4.71
CA VAL A 244 -3.64 -4.95 -3.89
C VAL A 244 -4.28 -4.15 -2.75
N ASP A 245 -3.94 -4.49 -1.52
CA ASP A 245 -4.40 -3.76 -0.33
C ASP A 245 -3.56 -2.51 -0.05
N GLU A 246 -4.17 -1.49 0.57
CA GLU A 246 -3.49 -0.24 0.94
C GLU A 246 -2.29 -0.47 1.86
N SER A 247 -2.37 -1.44 2.78
CA SER A 247 -1.26 -1.75 3.68
C SER A 247 -0.03 -2.25 2.92
N LEU A 248 -0.23 -3.03 1.85
CA LEU A 248 0.87 -3.49 1.00
C LEU A 248 1.48 -2.31 0.25
N PHE A 249 0.64 -1.43 -0.31
CA PHE A 249 1.10 -0.20 -0.96
C PHE A 249 1.98 0.66 -0.03
N ARG A 250 1.52 0.88 1.21
CA ARG A 250 2.28 1.65 2.20
C ARG A 250 3.57 0.97 2.63
N GLU A 251 3.57 -0.35 2.78
CA GLU A 251 4.77 -1.12 3.11
C GLU A 251 5.82 -1.08 1.99
N VAL A 252 5.40 -1.04 0.72
CA VAL A 252 6.33 -0.91 -0.42
C VAL A 252 6.97 0.48 -0.50
N ILE A 253 6.30 1.53 -0.01
CA ILE A 253 6.84 2.90 0.00
C ILE A 253 7.84 3.12 1.14
N ARG A 254 7.80 2.28 2.18
CA ARG A 254 8.60 2.42 3.40
C ARG A 254 10.05 1.98 3.23
#